data_AF-A0A969AU49-F1
#
_entry.id   AF-A0A969AU49-F1
#
_cell.length_a   1.000
_cell.length_b   1.000
_cell.length_c   1.000
_cell.angle_alpha   90.00
_cell.angle_beta   90.00
_cell.angle_gamma   90.00
#
_symmetry.space_group_name_H-M   'P 1'
#
loop_
_entity.id
_entity.type
_entity.pdbx_description
1 polymer ?
#
loop_
_entity_poly.entity_id
_entity_poly.type
_entity_poly.pdbx_seq_one_letter_code
_entity_poly.pdbx_strand_id
1 'polypeptide(L)'
;MDDDRQELNAFVDETLDVKDVDLTNCDREPIHRPNAIQPHGLLLVFDGNTLDMVQVSANIESMTGHSPASLKGKTLKRLFCHSIKLKP
;
A
#
# COMPACT_ATOMS: atom_id res chain seq x y z
N MET A 1 9.88 -53.23 -5.32
CA MET A 1 11.01 -52.28 -5.41
C MET A 1 10.44 -50.93 -5.07
N ASP A 2 9.94 -50.90 -3.85
CA ASP A 2 9.68 -49.73 -3.04
C ASP A 2 11.05 -49.16 -2.63
N ASP A 3 11.04 -47.96 -2.06
CA ASP A 3 12.10 -47.52 -1.13
C ASP A 3 13.20 -46.58 -1.65
N ASP A 4 12.86 -45.45 -2.28
CA ASP A 4 13.80 -44.30 -2.38
C ASP A 4 13.12 -42.90 -2.41
N ARG A 5 11.78 -42.83 -2.26
CA ARG A 5 11.04 -41.55 -2.37
C ARG A 5 10.76 -40.85 -1.03
N GLN A 6 11.27 -41.36 0.08
CA GLN A 6 10.85 -40.91 1.41
C GLN A 6 11.89 -40.05 2.16
N GLU A 7 12.70 -39.24 1.48
CA GLU A 7 13.58 -38.28 2.19
C GLU A 7 13.70 -36.91 1.50
N LEU A 8 12.57 -36.33 1.05
CA LEU A 8 12.55 -34.96 0.52
C LEU A 8 11.43 -34.06 1.09
N ASN A 9 10.73 -34.51 2.13
CA ASN A 9 9.61 -33.75 2.72
C ASN A 9 9.93 -33.13 4.09
N ALA A 10 11.20 -33.08 4.51
CA ALA A 10 11.54 -32.61 5.85
C ALA A 10 11.94 -31.12 5.95
N PHE A 11 12.17 -30.40 4.83
CA PHE A 11 12.73 -29.03 4.91
C PHE A 11 12.33 -28.05 3.77
N VAL A 12 11.15 -28.24 3.17
CA VAL A 12 10.50 -27.22 2.32
C VAL A 12 9.09 -26.99 2.85
N ASP A 13 8.75 -25.74 3.18
CA ASP A 13 7.34 -25.33 3.30
C ASP A 13 6.71 -25.64 1.94
N GLU A 14 5.86 -26.68 1.93
CA GLU A 14 5.50 -27.51 0.79
C GLU A 14 4.58 -26.73 -0.16
N THR A 15 5.21 -25.78 -0.85
CA THR A 15 4.88 -25.20 -2.15
C THR A 15 3.40 -25.25 -2.52
N LEU A 16 2.72 -24.10 -2.36
CA LEU A 16 1.56 -23.70 -3.17
C LEU A 16 1.68 -24.34 -4.57
N ASP A 17 0.94 -25.42 -4.81
CA ASP A 17 0.88 -26.03 -6.12
C ASP A 17 0.11 -25.05 -7.01
N VAL A 18 0.85 -24.22 -7.76
CA VAL A 18 0.28 -23.20 -8.65
C VAL A 18 -0.63 -23.84 -9.71
N LYS A 19 -0.59 -25.17 -9.87
CA LYS A 19 -1.50 -25.91 -10.75
C LYS A 19 -2.95 -25.97 -10.26
N ASP A 20 -3.20 -25.72 -8.98
CA ASP A 20 -4.55 -25.67 -8.37
C ASP A 20 -4.91 -24.27 -7.83
N VAL A 21 -4.21 -23.22 -8.29
CA VAL A 21 -4.59 -21.84 -8.01
C VAL A 21 -5.81 -21.47 -8.82
N ASP A 22 -6.97 -21.53 -8.16
CA ASP A 22 -8.23 -21.03 -8.69
C ASP A 22 -8.15 -19.49 -8.88
N LEU A 23 -8.18 -19.06 -10.15
CA LEU A 23 -8.12 -17.64 -10.55
C LEU A 23 -9.36 -16.84 -10.10
N THR A 24 -10.38 -17.49 -9.52
CA THR A 24 -11.53 -16.80 -8.93
C THR A 24 -11.12 -15.78 -7.86
N ASN A 25 -9.99 -15.99 -7.16
CA ASN A 25 -9.46 -15.01 -6.21
C ASN A 25 -8.92 -13.76 -6.93
N CYS A 26 -8.23 -13.91 -8.06
CA CYS A 26 -7.75 -12.80 -8.87
C CYS A 26 -8.91 -12.01 -9.51
N ASP A 27 -9.98 -12.69 -9.93
CA ASP A 27 -11.19 -12.08 -10.49
C ASP A 27 -11.99 -11.27 -9.44
N ARG A 28 -11.95 -11.70 -8.18
CA ARG A 28 -12.68 -11.07 -7.08
C ARG A 28 -11.88 -10.05 -6.28
N GLU A 29 -10.59 -9.88 -6.59
CA GLU A 29 -9.76 -8.91 -5.87
C GLU A 29 -10.24 -7.48 -6.17
N PRO A 30 -10.50 -6.65 -5.13
CA PRO A 30 -10.87 -5.26 -5.32
C PRO A 30 -9.64 -4.40 -5.68
N ILE A 31 -9.06 -4.64 -6.87
CA ILE A 31 -7.84 -3.96 -7.36
C ILE A 31 -7.97 -2.42 -7.44
N HIS A 32 -9.20 -1.90 -7.47
CA HIS A 32 -9.50 -0.46 -7.50
C HIS A 32 -9.52 0.18 -6.10
N ARG A 33 -9.38 -0.60 -5.03
CA ARG A 33 -9.31 -0.14 -3.63
C ARG A 33 -8.22 -0.87 -2.83
N PRO A 34 -6.96 -0.82 -3.26
CA PRO A 34 -5.88 -1.52 -2.57
C PRO A 34 -5.58 -0.93 -1.18
N ASN A 35 -6.07 0.28 -0.88
CA ASN A 35 -5.72 1.04 0.33
C ASN A 35 -4.20 1.24 0.52
N ALA A 36 -3.46 1.17 -0.57
CA ALA A 36 -2.02 1.38 -0.62
C ALA A 36 -1.65 2.13 -1.90
N ILE A 37 -0.46 2.74 -1.89
CA ILE A 37 0.12 3.41 -3.05
C ILE A 37 1.53 2.90 -3.29
N GLN A 38 2.04 3.13 -4.50
CA GLN A 38 3.46 2.92 -4.77
C GLN A 38 4.32 3.93 -3.99
N PRO A 39 5.52 3.54 -3.50
CA PRO A 39 6.24 4.30 -2.48
C PRO A 39 6.93 5.58 -3.00
N HIS A 40 7.00 5.77 -4.32
CA HIS A 40 7.71 6.87 -4.96
C HIS A 40 6.89 8.17 -5.05
N GLY A 41 5.62 8.16 -4.65
CA GLY A 41 4.73 9.31 -4.67
C GLY A 41 3.96 9.47 -3.37
N LEU A 42 3.13 10.51 -3.31
CA LEU A 42 2.22 10.78 -2.21
C LEU A 42 0.78 10.75 -2.69
N LEU A 43 -0.13 10.28 -1.84
CA LEU A 43 -1.57 10.42 -2.04
C LEU A 43 -2.14 11.27 -0.91
N LEU A 44 -2.84 12.33 -1.30
CA LEU A 44 -3.55 13.24 -0.41
C LEU A 44 -5.03 13.22 -0.83
N VAL A 45 -5.92 12.99 0.13
CA VAL A 45 -7.37 12.94 -0.12
C VAL A 45 -8.04 14.07 0.65
N PHE A 46 -8.91 14.80 -0.03
CA PHE A 46 -9.62 15.95 0.52
C PHE A 46 -11.13 15.75 0.42
N ASP A 47 -11.87 16.33 1.35
CA ASP A 47 -13.32 16.47 1.22
C ASP A 47 -13.66 17.38 0.03
N GLY A 48 -14.62 16.99 -0.79
CA GLY A 48 -14.97 17.71 -2.02
C GLY A 48 -15.62 19.08 -1.78
N ASN A 49 -16.23 19.29 -0.61
CA ASN A 49 -16.93 20.53 -0.29
C ASN A 49 -16.05 21.47 0.53
N THR A 50 -15.36 20.96 1.55
CA THR A 50 -14.56 21.79 2.46
C THR A 50 -13.09 21.90 2.04
N LEU A 51 -12.61 20.99 1.19
CA LEU A 51 -11.20 20.83 0.83
C LEU A 51 -10.29 20.57 2.04
N ASP A 52 -10.85 20.03 3.11
CA ASP A 52 -10.08 19.58 4.27
C ASP A 52 -9.45 18.22 3.99
N MET A 53 -8.20 18.04 4.41
CA MET A 53 -7.53 16.75 4.28
C MET A 53 -8.20 15.68 5.15
N VAL A 54 -8.68 14.62 4.51
CA VAL A 54 -9.31 13.46 5.15
C VAL A 54 -8.39 12.25 5.26
N GLN A 55 -7.47 12.08 4.30
CA GLN A 55 -6.48 11.00 4.31
C GLN A 55 -5.17 11.42 3.68
N VAL A 56 -4.10 10.73 4.06
CA VAL A 56 -2.74 10.93 3.58
C VAL A 56 -2.00 9.60 3.58
N SER A 57 -1.14 9.37 2.58
CA SER A 57 -0.33 8.16 2.48
C SER A 57 0.67 8.02 3.65
N ALA A 58 0.97 6.79 4.03
CA ALA A 58 1.83 6.49 5.17
C ALA A 58 3.26 7.04 5.04
N ASN A 59 3.77 7.20 3.82
CA ASN A 59 5.10 7.74 3.52
C ASN A 59 5.18 9.27 3.57
N ILE A 60 4.16 9.98 4.05
CA ILE A 60 4.17 11.45 4.10
C ILE A 60 5.30 12.01 4.97
N GLU A 61 5.55 11.40 6.13
CA GLU A 61 6.54 11.90 7.06
C GLU A 61 7.96 11.67 6.55
N SER A 62 8.22 10.52 5.92
CA SER A 62 9.51 10.27 5.30
C SER A 62 9.77 11.26 4.16
N MET A 63 8.80 11.46 3.26
CA MET A 63 8.95 12.32 2.09
C MET A 63 8.90 13.82 2.39
N THR A 64 8.23 14.27 3.45
CA THR A 64 8.01 15.72 3.69
C THR A 64 8.53 16.21 5.05
N GLY A 65 8.78 15.30 6.00
CA GLY A 65 9.08 15.65 7.39
C GLY A 65 7.87 16.07 8.22
N HIS A 66 6.66 16.03 7.65
CA HIS A 66 5.42 16.33 8.38
C HIS A 66 4.69 15.05 8.76
N SER A 67 4.35 14.92 10.05
CA SER A 67 3.53 13.80 10.52
C SER A 67 2.09 13.91 9.99
N PRO A 68 1.40 12.79 9.77
CA PRO A 68 -0.02 12.79 9.33
C PRO A 68 -0.92 13.63 10.24
N ALA A 69 -0.71 13.56 11.56
CA ALA A 69 -1.49 14.31 12.55
C ALA A 69 -1.35 15.83 12.36
N SER A 70 -0.17 16.31 11.96
CA SER A 70 0.08 17.73 11.71
C SER A 70 -0.60 18.26 10.44
N LEU A 71 -1.08 17.36 9.56
CA LEU A 71 -1.67 17.69 8.26
C LEU A 71 -3.19 17.58 8.24
N LYS A 72 -3.77 16.87 9.21
CA LYS A 72 -5.23 16.70 9.35
C LYS A 72 -5.93 18.05 9.45
N GLY A 73 -6.99 18.25 8.65
CA GLY A 73 -7.78 19.49 8.64
C GLY A 73 -7.07 20.71 8.02
N LYS A 74 -5.89 20.55 7.42
CA LYS A 74 -5.30 21.62 6.59
C LYS A 74 -5.92 21.60 5.20
N THR A 75 -6.22 22.79 4.68
CA THR A 75 -6.75 22.94 3.32
C THR A 75 -5.67 22.80 2.27
N LEU A 76 -6.06 22.36 1.07
CA LEU A 76 -5.18 22.19 -0.10
C LEU A 76 -4.30 23.42 -0.36
N LYS A 77 -4.88 24.62 -0.27
CA LYS A 77 -4.18 25.90 -0.50
C LYS A 77 -3.03 26.11 0.49
N ARG A 78 -3.18 25.69 1.74
CA ARG A 78 -2.14 25.87 2.77
C ARG A 78 -0.93 24.95 2.53
N LEU A 79 -1.12 23.80 1.89
CA LEU A 79 -0.06 22.84 1.61
C LEU A 79 0.82 23.28 0.44
N PHE A 80 0.19 23.67 -0.68
CA PHE A 80 0.91 23.97 -1.92
C PHE A 80 1.36 25.42 -2.07
N CYS A 81 0.81 26.36 -1.29
CA CYS A 81 1.18 27.76 -1.43
C CYS A 81 2.56 28.06 -0.85
N HIS A 82 3.03 27.37 0.20
CA HIS A 82 4.26 27.79 0.90
C HIS A 82 5.10 26.72 1.64
N SER A 83 4.73 25.42 1.74
CA SER A 83 5.26 24.65 2.89
C SER A 83 5.63 23.17 2.74
N ILE A 84 5.32 22.47 1.64
CA ILE A 84 5.78 21.07 1.50
C ILE A 84 6.88 20.98 0.46
N LYS A 85 8.11 20.79 0.94
CA LYS A 85 9.23 20.36 0.10
C LYS A 85 9.31 18.84 0.16
N LEU A 86 9.23 18.20 -1.00
CA LEU A 86 9.57 16.78 -1.10
C LEU A 86 11.06 16.64 -0.87
N LYS A 87 11.44 15.72 0.02
CA LYS A 87 12.81 15.26 0.09
C LYS A 87 13.11 14.51 -1.22
N PRO A 88 14.28 14.76 -1.83
CA PRO A 88 14.71 14.06 -3.03
C PRO A 88 14.85 12.55 -2.78
#